data_AF-A0A2V8QL15-F1
#
_entry.id   AF-A0A2V8QL15-F1
#
_cell.length_a   1.000
_cell.length_b   1.000
_cell.length_c   1.000
_cell.angle_alpha   90.00
_cell.angle_beta   90.00
_cell.angle_gamma   90.00
#
_symmetry.space_group_name_H-M   'P 1'
#
loop_
_entity.id
_entity.type
_entity.pdbx_description
1 polymer ?
#
loop_
_entity_poly.entity_id
_entity_poly.type
_entity_poly.pdbx_seq_one_letter_code
_entity_poly.pdbx_strand_id
1 'polypeptide(L)' 'MNGSSPTKLIVGITGASGTIFGVRLLQMLHGSGVETHLVMSKWAARTLVHETQHTVEEVQGLATRDYPPG' A
#
# COMPACT_ATOMS: atom_id res chain seq x y z
N MET A 1 -5.10 -24.15 19.64
CA MET A 1 -5.41 -22.79 19.14
C MET A 1 -5.57 -22.93 17.63
N ASN A 2 -6.80 -22.88 17.10
CA ASN A 2 -7.01 -22.95 15.65
C ASN A 2 -6.56 -21.61 15.05
N GLY A 3 -5.29 -21.54 14.66
CA GLY A 3 -4.71 -20.38 13.99
C GLY A 3 -5.29 -20.27 12.59
N SER A 4 -6.33 -19.45 12.44
CA SER A 4 -6.76 -19.02 11.11
C SER A 4 -5.59 -18.29 10.47
N SER A 5 -5.18 -18.71 9.27
CA SER A 5 -4.19 -18.00 8.48
C SER A 5 -4.58 -16.52 8.38
N PRO A 6 -3.63 -15.58 8.50
CA PRO A 6 -3.94 -14.16 8.40
C PRO A 6 -4.64 -13.86 7.08
N THR A 7 -5.69 -13.06 7.13
CA THR A 7 -6.38 -12.58 5.93
C THR A 7 -5.37 -11.83 5.06
N LYS A 8 -5.29 -12.20 3.77
CA LYS A 8 -4.36 -11.60 2.83
C LYS A 8 -5.10 -10.66 1.90
N LEU A 9 -4.57 -9.45 1.72
CA LEU A 9 -5.17 -8.43 0.86
C LEU A 9 -4.11 -7.83 -0.08
N ILE A 10 -4.41 -7.86 -1.38
CA ILE A 10 -3.60 -7.14 -2.38
C ILE A 10 -4.14 -5.72 -2.49
N VAL A 11 -3.24 -4.73 -2.38
CA VAL A 11 -3.54 -3.32 -2.55
C VAL A 11 -2.81 -2.82 -3.78
N GLY A 12 -3.56 -2.56 -4.85
CA GLY A 12 -3.02 -1.96 -6.08
C GLY A 12 -3.19 -0.45 -6.05
N ILE A 13 -2.09 0.31 -6.12
CA ILE A 13 -2.12 1.77 -6.30
C ILE A 13 -1.65 2.07 -7.73
N THR A 14 -2.51 2.72 -8.51
CA THR A 14 -2.27 3.10 -9.91
C THR A 14 -2.12 4.62 -10.05
N GLY A 15 -1.82 5.10 -11.26
CA GLY A 15 -1.52 6.52 -11.54
C GLY A 15 -2.72 7.45 -11.60
N ALA A 16 -3.90 7.03 -11.12
CA ALA A 16 -5.06 7.91 -11.02
C ALA A 16 -4.91 8.88 -9.83
N SER A 17 -5.66 9.98 -9.86
CA SER A 17 -5.76 10.88 -8.70
C SER A 17 -6.39 10.19 -7.49
N GLY A 18 -6.07 10.71 -6.30
CA GLY A 18 -6.58 10.18 -5.04
C GLY A 18 -5.67 9.12 -4.42
N THR A 19 -4.37 9.21 -4.69
CA THR A 19 -3.36 8.30 -4.09
C THR A 19 -3.42 8.27 -2.56
N ILE A 20 -3.85 9.37 -1.92
CA ILE A 20 -4.09 9.47 -0.48
C ILE A 20 -5.03 8.39 0.07
N PHE A 21 -6.01 7.91 -0.71
CA PHE A 21 -6.90 6.84 -0.25
C PHE A 21 -6.17 5.51 -0.10
N GLY A 22 -5.26 5.20 -1.03
CA GLY A 22 -4.39 4.03 -0.94
C GLY A 22 -3.46 4.11 0.27
N VAL A 23 -2.87 5.28 0.52
CA VAL A 23 -2.03 5.51 1.71
C VAL A 23 -2.85 5.32 2.99
N ARG A 24 -4.03 5.93 3.08
CA ARG A 24 -4.86 5.85 4.28
C ARG A 24 -5.35 4.43 4.54
N LEU A 25 -5.68 3.67 3.49
CA LEU A 25 -6.01 2.26 3.60
C LEU A 25 -4.84 1.47 4.21
N LEU A 26 -3.62 1.64 3.70
CA LEU A 26 -2.45 0.96 4.24
C LEU A 26 -2.17 1.33 5.69
N GLN A 27 -2.30 2.61 6.06
CA GLN A 27 -2.17 3.06 7.46
C GLN A 27 -3.18 2.37 8.39
N MET A 28 -4.43 2.22 7.95
CA MET A 28 -5.48 1.57 8.75
C MET A 28 -5.27 0.05 8.86
N LEU A 29 -4.69 -0.57 7.84
CA LEU A 29 -4.38 -2.00 7.84
C LEU A 29 -3.09 -2.33 8.59
N HIS A 30 -2.19 -1.35 8.76
CA HIS A 30 -0.93 -1.52 9.48
C HIS A 30 -1.18 -1.94 10.93
N GLY A 31 -0.66 -3.11 11.33
CA GLY A 31 -0.88 -3.66 12.67
C GLY A 31 -2.27 -4.26 12.92
N SER A 32 -3.16 -4.31 11.91
CA SER A 32 -4.52 -4.87 12.05
C SER A 32 -4.60 -6.40 12.02
N GLY A 33 -3.48 -7.09 11.75
CA GLY A 33 -3.44 -8.55 11.55
C GLY A 33 -3.73 -9.00 10.11
N VAL A 34 -4.02 -8.08 9.18
CA VAL A 34 -4.11 -8.35 7.74
C VAL A 34 -2.72 -8.33 7.11
N GLU A 35 -2.37 -9.36 6.34
CA GLU A 35 -1.15 -9.39 5.52
C GLU A 35 -1.41 -8.61 4.23
N THR A 36 -0.78 -7.44 4.10
CA THR A 36 -0.98 -6.55 2.93
C THR A 36 0.14 -6.73 1.90
N HIS A 37 -0.28 -6.87 0.65
CA HIS A 37 0.59 -7.03 -0.52
C HIS A 37 0.40 -5.83 -1.44
N LEU A 38 1.33 -4.87 -1.37
CA LEU A 38 1.28 -3.63 -2.14
C LEU A 38 1.90 -3.80 -3.53
N VAL A 39 1.14 -3.43 -4.56
CA VAL A 39 1.65 -3.25 -5.92
C VAL A 39 1.44 -1.78 -6.31
N MET A 40 2.53 -1.05 -6.55
CA MET A 40 2.50 0.35 -6.92
C MET A 40 3.13 0.55 -8.30
N SER A 41 2.39 1.17 -9.24
CA SER A 41 2.94 1.45 -10.57
C SER A 41 3.91 2.63 -10.55
N LYS A 42 4.79 2.72 -11.56
CA LYS A 42 5.68 3.89 -11.75
C LYS A 42 4.89 5.21 -11.82
N TRP A 43 3.70 5.19 -12.42
CA TRP A 43 2.81 6.35 -12.47
C TRP A 43 2.19 6.65 -11.11
N ALA A 44 1.79 5.63 -10.34
CA ALA A 44 1.27 5.81 -8.98
C ALA A 44 2.28 6.48 -8.06
N ALA A 45 3.55 6.05 -8.10
CA ALA A 45 4.63 6.67 -7.32
C ALA A 45 4.80 8.16 -7.65
N ARG A 46 4.70 8.53 -8.94
CA ARG A 46 4.77 9.94 -9.36
C ARG A 46 3.56 10.74 -8.88
N THR A 47 2.36 10.19 -9.01
CA THR A 47 1.12 10.84 -8.56
C THR A 47 1.12 11.02 -7.05
N LEU A 48 1.60 10.03 -6.29
CA LEU A 48 1.70 10.08 -4.83
C LEU A 48 2.53 11.27 -4.36
N VAL A 49 3.73 11.46 -4.93
CA VAL A 49 4.64 12.56 -4.58
C VAL A 49 4.09 13.91 -5.04
N HIS A 50 3.28 13.94 -6.11
CA HIS A 50 2.63 15.17 -6.57
C HIS A 50 1.43 15.59 -5.70
N GLU A 51 0.63 14.62 -5.24
CA GLU A 51 -0.63 14.89 -4.55
C GLU A 51 -0.50 14.90 -3.01
N THR A 52 0.60 14.37 -2.46
CA THR A 52 0.75 14.16 -1.01
C THR A 52 2.15 14.55 -0.52
N GLN A 53 2.32 14.63 0.80
CA GLN A 53 3.63 14.83 1.44
C GLN A 53 4.37 13.51 1.72
N HIS A 54 3.81 12.37 1.30
CA HIS A 54 4.41 11.07 1.57
C HIS A 54 5.51 10.72 0.58
N THR A 55 6.54 10.05 1.07
CA THR A 55 7.53 9.39 0.20
C THR A 55 7.03 8.04 -0.27
N VAL A 56 7.58 7.53 -1.36
CA VAL A 56 7.24 6.19 -1.87
C VAL A 56 7.64 5.13 -0.84
N GLU A 57 8.81 5.32 -0.23
CA GLU A 57 9.40 4.46 0.78
C GLU A 57 8.54 4.41 2.04
N GLU A 58 8.02 5.55 2.51
CA GLU A 58 7.06 5.61 3.62
C GLU A 58 5.83 4.76 3.34
N VAL A 59 5.24 4.88 2.14
CA VAL A 59 4.02 4.16 1.79
C VAL A 59 4.27 2.67 1.60
N GLN A 60 5.42 2.29 1.02
CA GLN A 60 5.84 0.89 0.93
C GLN A 60 6.02 0.27 2.32
N GLY A 61 6.61 1.02 3.26
CA GLY A 61 6.83 0.58 4.64
C GLY A 61 5.55 0.32 5.44
N LEU A 62 4.39 0.82 4.98
CA LEU A 62 3.10 0.50 5.60
C LEU A 62 2.61 -0.92 5.26
N ALA A 63 3.06 -1.48 4.14
CA ALA A 63 2.64 -2.79 3.67
C ALA A 63 3.45 -3.93 4.32
N THR A 64 2.87 -5.13 4.41
CA THR A 64 3.62 -6.32 4.85
C THR A 64 4.61 -6.78 3.78
N ARG A 65 4.23 -6.65 2.51
CA ARG A 65 5.06 -6.92 1.34
C ARG A 65 4.80 -5.86 0.29
N ASP A 66 5.85 -5.34 -0.33
CA ASP A 66 5.77 -4.53 -1.53
C ASP A 66 6.38 -5.26 -2.73
N TYR A 67 5.87 -4.97 -3.93
CA TYR A 67 6.34 -5.56 -5.17
C TYR A 67 6.71 -4.45 -6.17
N PRO A 68 7.93 -4.49 -6.74
CA PRO A 68 8.34 -3.50 -7.72
C PRO A 68 7.50 -3.65 -9.00
N PRO A 69 7.17 -2.55 -9.68
CA PRO A 69 6.57 -2.62 -11.01
C PRO A 69 7.58 -3.25 -11.99
N GLY A 70 7.06 -4.10 -12.89
CA GLY A 70 7.82 -4.67 -14.01
C GLY A 70 8.44 -3.64 -14.96
#